data_AF-A0A662M848-F1
#
_entry.id   AF-A0A662M848-F1
#
_cell.length_a   1.000
_cell.length_b   1.000
_cell.length_c   1.000
_cell.angle_alpha   90.00
_cell.angle_beta   90.00
_cell.angle_gamma   90.00
#
_symmetry.space_group_name_H-M   'P 1'
#
loop_
_entity.id
_entity.type
_entity.pdbx_description
1 polymer ?
#
loop_
_entity_poly.entity_id
_entity_poly.type
_entity_poly.pdbx_seq_one_letter_code
_entity_poly.pdbx_strand_id
1 'polypeptide(L)'
;MTDLINNLSLLEIPRGDADRGLLQLDMSLIYQAEGRISETRVANPATAAELTATFNEACNTATKYIAWIKYEILRARRNYDLAKATVIIDKLPEEAARMKEAGIKSNPDFREALISRDAECRQSKDIWDALEATKTFIEAKVKTFERSYWDAKENVKKATMASAVATSITANAGYPAPIQDNQVQTLGEPSYGSFIGKAKF
;
A
#
# COMPACT_ATOMS: atom_id res chain seq x y z
N MET A 1 -24.14 19.95 -0.49
CA MET A 1 -23.56 19.02 0.51
C MET A 1 -22.55 18.05 -0.12
N THR A 2 -22.46 17.98 -1.45
CA THR A 2 -21.45 17.23 -2.23
C THR A 2 -20.08 17.93 -2.27
N ASP A 3 -20.03 19.26 -2.16
CA ASP A 3 -18.78 20.03 -2.28
C ASP A 3 -17.85 19.91 -1.05
N LEU A 4 -18.38 19.55 0.12
CA LEU A 4 -17.58 19.35 1.33
C LEU A 4 -16.86 17.99 1.35
N ILE A 5 -17.38 16.99 0.63
CA ILE A 5 -16.77 15.66 0.54
C ILE A 5 -15.65 15.65 -0.53
N ASN A 6 -15.82 16.41 -1.61
CA ASN A 6 -14.82 16.53 -2.67
C ASN A 6 -13.51 17.20 -2.19
N ASN A 7 -13.58 18.11 -1.21
CA ASN A 7 -12.39 18.77 -0.66
C ASN A 7 -11.49 17.86 0.21
N LEU A 8 -11.98 16.71 0.68
CA LEU A 8 -11.17 15.79 1.49
C LEU A 8 -10.17 14.96 0.67
N SER A 9 -10.40 14.88 -0.65
CA SER A 9 -9.58 14.07 -1.54
C SER A 9 -8.52 14.89 -2.29
N LEU A 10 -8.51 16.21 -2.12
CA LEU A 10 -7.55 17.08 -2.78
C LEU A 10 -6.38 17.38 -1.84
N LEU A 11 -5.17 16.96 -2.21
CA LEU A 11 -3.96 17.33 -1.50
C LEU A 11 -3.34 18.56 -2.14
N GLU A 12 -3.30 19.65 -1.38
CA GLU A 12 -2.69 20.91 -1.81
C GLU A 12 -1.25 21.00 -1.31
N ILE A 13 -0.32 21.19 -2.24
CA ILE A 13 1.11 21.30 -1.95
C ILE A 13 1.68 22.60 -2.55
N PRO A 14 2.67 23.22 -1.90
CA PRO A 14 3.33 24.40 -2.47
C PRO A 14 4.04 24.02 -3.77
N ARG A 15 4.07 24.93 -4.75
CA ARG A 15 4.92 24.77 -5.94
C ARG A 15 6.33 25.28 -5.65
N GLY A 16 7.29 24.86 -6.48
CA GLY A 16 8.67 25.32 -6.35
C GLY A 16 8.85 26.81 -6.58
N ASP A 17 7.91 27.45 -7.29
CA ASP A 17 7.83 28.91 -7.47
C ASP A 17 6.75 29.47 -6.53
N ALA A 18 7.11 30.44 -5.68
CA ALA A 18 6.19 31.04 -4.72
C ALA A 18 4.97 31.72 -5.38
N ASP A 19 5.13 32.20 -6.62
CA ASP A 19 4.10 32.94 -7.34
C ASP A 19 3.08 32.06 -8.10
N ARG A 20 3.33 30.74 -8.21
CA ARG A 20 2.49 29.84 -9.05
C ARG A 20 1.29 29.23 -8.34
N GLY A 21 0.97 29.69 -7.13
CA GLY A 21 -0.11 29.11 -6.32
C GLY A 21 0.15 27.65 -5.94
N LEU A 22 -0.86 27.00 -5.37
CA LEU A 22 -0.76 25.62 -4.90
C LEU A 22 -0.92 24.61 -6.04
N LEU A 23 -0.17 23.52 -5.99
CA LEU A 23 -0.37 22.35 -6.83
C LEU A 23 -1.38 21.43 -6.12
N GLN A 24 -2.46 21.11 -6.82
CA GLN A 24 -3.54 20.27 -6.33
C GLN A 24 -3.38 18.86 -6.91
N LEU A 25 -3.35 17.86 -6.03
CA LEU A 25 -3.26 16.44 -6.38
C LEU A 25 -4.56 15.75 -5.99
N ASP A 26 -5.19 15.06 -6.94
CA ASP A 26 -6.40 14.28 -6.68
C ASP A 26 -6.04 12.92 -6.06
N MET A 27 -6.22 12.82 -4.75
CA MET A 27 -5.92 11.62 -3.97
C MET A 27 -7.10 10.65 -3.88
N SER A 28 -8.20 10.87 -4.61
CA SER A 28 -9.42 10.05 -4.53
C SER A 28 -9.13 8.56 -4.73
N LEU A 29 -8.41 8.20 -5.80
CA LEU A 29 -8.06 6.80 -6.10
C LEU A 29 -7.13 6.19 -5.04
N ILE A 30 -6.24 7.00 -4.48
CA ILE A 30 -5.28 6.57 -3.46
C ILE A 30 -6.02 6.28 -2.14
N TYR A 31 -6.94 7.14 -1.72
CA TYR A 31 -7.74 6.93 -0.52
C TYR A 31 -8.75 5.80 -0.67
N GLN A 32 -9.33 5.63 -1.86
CA GLN A 32 -10.18 4.48 -2.15
C GLN A 32 -9.38 3.17 -2.02
N ALA A 33 -8.19 3.09 -2.60
CA ALA A 33 -7.33 1.92 -2.45
C ALA A 33 -6.92 1.67 -0.99
N GLU A 34 -6.64 2.73 -0.22
CA GLU A 34 -6.30 2.63 1.20
C GLU A 34 -7.44 2.02 2.03
N GLY A 35 -8.69 2.40 1.77
CA GLY A 35 -9.86 1.81 2.43
C GLY A 35 -10.04 0.31 2.17
N ARG A 36 -9.51 -0.20 1.05
CA ARG A 36 -9.62 -1.60 0.66
C ARG A 36 -8.48 -2.49 1.17
N ILE A 37 -7.49 -1.93 1.87
CA ILE A 37 -6.35 -2.70 2.38
C ILE A 37 -6.82 -3.84 3.30
N SER A 38 -7.83 -3.62 4.14
CA SER A 38 -8.35 -4.66 5.04
C SER A 38 -8.98 -5.85 4.32
N GLU A 39 -9.47 -5.66 3.08
CA GLU A 39 -10.07 -6.74 2.28
C GLU A 39 -9.04 -7.78 1.86
N THR A 40 -7.75 -7.43 1.79
CA THR A 40 -6.67 -8.35 1.41
C THR A 40 -6.57 -9.57 2.32
N ARG A 41 -6.94 -9.44 3.59
CA ARG A 41 -6.93 -10.53 4.58
C ARG A 41 -7.88 -11.66 4.23
N VAL A 42 -8.99 -11.37 3.57
CA VAL A 42 -10.05 -12.32 3.20
C VAL A 42 -10.15 -12.52 1.69
N ALA A 43 -9.10 -12.13 0.95
CA ALA A 43 -9.08 -12.19 -0.50
C ALA A 43 -9.22 -13.65 -0.98
N ASN A 44 -10.14 -13.84 -1.93
CA ASN A 44 -10.36 -15.10 -2.64
C ASN A 44 -9.85 -14.96 -4.09
N PRO A 45 -9.76 -16.05 -4.88
CA PRO A 45 -9.23 -15.97 -6.23
C PRO A 45 -9.96 -14.96 -7.15
N ALA A 46 -11.26 -14.75 -6.94
CA ALA A 46 -12.04 -13.79 -7.73
C ALA A 46 -11.80 -12.34 -7.28
N THR A 47 -11.81 -12.06 -5.98
CA THR A 47 -11.63 -10.70 -5.42
C THR A 47 -10.18 -10.24 -5.45
N ALA A 48 -9.20 -11.16 -5.43
CA ALA A 48 -7.80 -10.80 -5.50
C ALA A 48 -7.42 -10.16 -6.85
N ALA A 49 -8.01 -10.58 -7.96
CA ALA A 49 -7.77 -9.96 -9.26
C ALA A 49 -8.21 -8.49 -9.27
N GLU A 50 -9.36 -8.20 -8.67
CA GLU A 50 -9.89 -6.84 -8.55
C GLU A 50 -9.06 -5.97 -7.58
N LEU A 51 -8.70 -6.51 -6.41
CA LEU A 51 -7.86 -5.81 -5.43
C LEU A 51 -6.48 -5.48 -6.00
N THR A 52 -5.87 -6.44 -6.70
CA THR A 52 -4.56 -6.23 -7.32
C THR A 52 -4.61 -5.19 -8.44
N ALA A 53 -5.69 -5.14 -9.23
CA ALA A 53 -5.89 -4.09 -10.21
C ALA A 53 -6.04 -2.71 -9.55
N THR A 54 -6.83 -2.62 -8.47
CA THR A 54 -7.04 -1.38 -7.71
C THR A 54 -5.73 -0.83 -7.12
N PHE A 55 -4.92 -1.69 -6.49
CA PHE A 55 -3.63 -1.27 -5.94
C PHE A 55 -2.64 -0.85 -7.03
N ASN A 56 -2.63 -1.53 -8.18
CA ASN A 56 -1.79 -1.15 -9.31
C ASN A 56 -2.16 0.23 -9.85
N GLU A 57 -3.45 0.53 -10.00
CA GLU A 57 -3.94 1.82 -10.46
C GLU A 57 -3.57 2.95 -9.48
N ALA A 58 -3.73 2.71 -8.18
CA ALA A 58 -3.31 3.63 -7.14
C ALA A 58 -1.79 3.86 -7.14
N CYS A 59 -0.98 2.79 -7.30
CA CYS A 59 0.47 2.89 -7.42
C CYS A 59 0.91 3.71 -8.65
N ASN A 60 0.27 3.50 -9.80
CA ASN A 60 0.55 4.26 -11.02
C ASN A 60 0.25 5.74 -10.83
N THR A 61 -0.90 6.05 -10.24
CA THR A 61 -1.33 7.43 -9.93
C THR A 61 -0.38 8.10 -8.94
N ALA A 62 -0.03 7.41 -7.85
CA ALA A 62 0.92 7.91 -6.86
C ALA A 62 2.32 8.12 -7.46
N THR A 63 2.79 7.22 -8.32
CA THR A 63 4.09 7.35 -9.01
C THR A 63 4.11 8.57 -9.94
N LYS A 64 3.01 8.84 -10.64
CA LYS A 64 2.85 10.07 -11.44
C LYS A 64 2.96 11.32 -10.57
N TYR A 65 2.32 11.33 -9.40
CA TYR A 65 2.42 12.46 -8.46
C TYR A 65 3.82 12.63 -7.88
N ILE A 66 4.51 11.54 -7.55
CA ILE A 66 5.93 11.59 -7.14
C ILE A 66 6.79 12.24 -8.23
N ALA A 67 6.55 11.93 -9.51
CA ALA A 67 7.30 12.54 -10.61
C ALA A 67 7.05 14.06 -10.70
N TRP A 68 5.80 14.50 -10.52
CA TRP A 68 5.45 15.92 -10.48
C TRP A 68 6.07 16.65 -9.29
N ILE A 69 6.03 16.05 -8.10
CA ILE A 69 6.66 16.61 -6.90
C ILE A 69 8.18 16.71 -7.08
N LYS A 70 8.83 15.68 -7.65
CA LYS A 70 10.28 15.71 -7.96
C LYS A 70 10.64 16.88 -8.88
N TYR A 71 9.80 17.18 -9.86
CA TYR A 71 10.00 18.34 -10.72
C TYR A 71 9.91 19.66 -9.95
N GLU A 72 8.93 19.80 -9.06
CA GLU A 72 8.80 20.99 -8.20
C GLU A 72 9.95 21.10 -7.19
N ILE A 73 10.48 19.98 -6.66
CA ILE A 73 11.68 19.96 -5.81
C ILE A 73 12.89 20.53 -6.55
N LEU A 74 13.10 20.13 -7.81
CA LEU A 74 14.18 20.66 -8.64
C LEU A 74 14.03 22.17 -8.90
N ARG A 75 12.79 22.67 -8.96
CA ARG A 75 12.53 24.12 -9.04
C ARG A 75 12.84 24.83 -7.72
N ALA A 76 12.27 24.35 -6.62
CA ALA A 76 12.51 24.91 -5.28
C ALA A 76 13.99 24.97 -4.94
N ARG A 77 14.74 23.91 -5.26
CA ARG A 77 16.20 23.87 -5.07
C ARG A 77 16.92 24.93 -5.90
N ARG A 78 16.57 25.10 -7.17
CA ARG A 78 17.15 26.17 -8.00
C ARG A 78 16.86 27.55 -7.44
N ASN A 79 15.64 27.78 -6.95
CA ASN A 79 15.25 29.06 -6.36
C ASN A 79 16.01 29.33 -5.05
N TYR A 80 16.20 28.31 -4.21
CA TYR A 80 17.05 28.40 -3.03
C TYR A 80 18.50 28.71 -3.37
N ASP A 81 19.08 28.04 -4.38
CA ASP A 81 20.45 28.27 -4.82
C ASP A 81 20.64 29.70 -5.38
N LEU A 82 19.64 30.23 -6.08
CA LEU A 82 19.63 31.62 -6.55
C LEU A 82 19.55 32.61 -5.39
N ALA A 83 18.62 32.43 -4.46
CA ALA A 83 18.51 33.28 -3.27
C ALA A 83 19.80 33.29 -2.46
N LYS A 84 20.41 32.11 -2.27
CA LYS A 84 21.71 31.96 -1.61
C LYS A 84 22.81 32.71 -2.35
N ALA A 85 22.85 32.65 -3.68
CA ALA A 85 23.83 33.39 -4.48
C ALA A 85 23.66 34.90 -4.30
N THR A 86 22.43 35.42 -4.34
CA THR A 86 22.10 36.83 -4.09
C THR A 86 22.59 37.28 -2.71
N VAL A 87 22.34 36.50 -1.65
CA VAL A 87 22.82 36.83 -0.30
C VAL A 87 24.35 36.87 -0.24
N ILE A 88 25.03 35.94 -0.89
CA ILE A 88 26.50 35.87 -0.89
C ILE A 88 27.12 37.01 -1.70
N ILE A 89 26.54 37.38 -2.83
CA ILE A 89 27.11 38.42 -3.71
C ILE A 89 26.79 39.81 -3.19
N ASP A 90 25.54 40.06 -2.79
CA ASP A 90 25.06 41.41 -2.50
C ASP A 90 25.18 41.75 -1.00
N LYS A 91 24.79 40.82 -0.12
CA LYS A 91 24.65 41.12 1.33
C LYS A 91 25.92 40.80 2.12
N LEU A 92 26.70 39.81 1.68
CA LEU A 92 27.89 39.38 2.40
C LEU A 92 29.01 40.45 2.44
N PRO A 93 29.32 41.20 1.37
CA PRO A 93 30.36 42.22 1.43
C PRO A 93 30.04 43.34 2.43
N GLU A 94 28.78 43.79 2.48
CA GLU A 94 28.33 44.83 3.41
C GLU A 94 28.42 44.37 4.87
N GLU A 95 27.94 43.17 5.17
CA GLU A 95 27.99 42.62 6.53
C GLU A 95 29.43 42.24 6.93
N ALA A 96 30.28 41.81 6.00
CA ALA A 96 31.68 41.54 6.26
C ALA A 96 32.48 42.82 6.58
N ALA A 97 32.14 43.95 5.94
CA ALA A 97 32.73 45.25 6.26
C ALA A 97 32.35 45.69 7.69
N ARG A 98 31.07 45.60 8.05
CA ARG A 98 30.58 45.87 9.42
C ARG A 98 31.25 44.98 10.48
N MET A 99 31.42 43.70 10.17
CA MET A 99 32.08 42.76 11.09
C MET A 99 33.56 43.03 11.28
N LYS A 100 34.26 43.49 10.22
CA LYS A 100 35.66 43.90 10.31
C LYS A 100 35.84 45.11 11.23
N GLU A 101 34.90 46.06 11.19
CA GLU A 101 34.85 47.19 12.14
C GLU A 101 34.62 46.72 13.59
N ALA A 102 33.81 45.67 13.77
CA ALA A 102 33.59 45.02 15.07
C ALA A 102 34.74 44.07 15.50
N GLY A 103 35.80 43.91 14.69
CA GLY A 103 36.93 43.02 14.98
C GLY A 103 36.64 41.52 14.81
N ILE A 104 35.49 41.15 14.24
CA ILE A 104 35.06 39.76 14.04
C ILE A 104 35.56 39.28 12.67
N LYS A 105 36.29 38.16 12.65
CA LYS A 105 36.76 37.53 11.41
C LYS A 105 35.61 36.80 10.72
N SER A 106 35.48 36.99 9.41
CA SER A 106 34.55 36.23 8.58
C SER A 106 34.95 34.74 8.55
N ASN A 107 34.09 33.87 9.08
CA ASN A 107 34.22 32.41 9.12
C ASN A 107 33.11 31.77 8.23
N PRO A 108 33.32 30.60 7.60
CA PRO A 108 32.25 29.78 7.04
C PRO A 108 30.93 29.77 7.83
N ASP A 109 30.98 29.59 9.15
CA ASP A 109 29.78 29.56 10.01
C ASP A 109 28.98 30.87 9.96
N PHE A 110 29.66 32.00 9.82
CA PHE A 110 29.02 33.30 9.67
C PHE A 110 28.27 33.43 8.34
N ARG A 111 28.85 32.90 7.26
CA ARG A 111 28.19 32.87 5.94
C ARG A 111 26.91 32.06 6.00
N GLU A 112 26.95 30.90 6.65
CA GLU A 112 25.78 30.04 6.81
C GLU A 112 24.71 30.64 7.72
N ALA A 113 25.12 31.32 8.80
CA ALA A 113 24.20 32.08 9.66
C ALA A 113 23.52 33.23 8.89
N LEU A 114 24.25 33.93 8.01
CA LEU A 114 23.70 35.01 7.19
C LEU A 114 22.66 34.47 6.19
N ILE A 115 22.96 33.36 5.52
CA ILE A 115 22.03 32.68 4.61
C ILE A 115 20.78 32.22 5.37
N SER A 116 20.95 31.66 6.56
CA SER A 116 19.83 31.16 7.39
C SER A 116 18.94 32.29 7.93
N ARG A 117 19.51 33.49 8.16
CA ARG A 117 18.78 34.67 8.60
C ARG A 117 17.91 35.26 7.47
N ASP A 118 18.38 35.15 6.24
CA ASP A 118 17.71 35.72 5.07
C ASP A 118 16.31 35.12 4.85
N ALA A 119 15.33 36.00 4.58
CA ALA A 119 13.94 35.60 4.47
C ALA A 119 13.66 34.78 3.20
N GLU A 120 14.28 35.13 2.08
CA GLU A 120 14.06 34.47 0.78
C GLU A 120 14.71 33.08 0.76
N CYS A 121 15.92 32.97 1.31
CA CYS A 121 16.60 31.68 1.48
C CYS A 121 15.76 30.74 2.34
N ARG A 122 15.27 31.23 3.49
CA ARG A 122 14.45 30.42 4.41
C ARG A 122 13.13 29.99 3.78
N GLN A 123 12.39 30.91 3.16
CA GLN A 123 11.12 30.57 2.51
C GLN A 123 11.30 29.53 1.39
N SER A 124 12.33 29.70 0.55
CA SER A 124 12.62 28.74 -0.53
C SER A 124 13.02 27.37 0.02
N LYS A 125 13.75 27.36 1.14
CA LYS A 125 14.11 26.14 1.85
C LYS A 125 12.90 25.46 2.49
N ASP A 126 12.01 26.21 3.13
CA ASP A 126 10.79 25.67 3.73
C ASP A 126 9.89 25.01 2.67
N ILE A 127 9.76 25.63 1.48
CA ILE A 127 9.04 25.04 0.34
C ILE A 127 9.69 23.74 -0.12
N TRP A 128 11.02 23.72 -0.25
CA TRP A 128 11.75 22.52 -0.62
C TRP A 128 11.54 21.40 0.40
N ASP A 129 11.70 21.70 1.69
CA ASP A 129 11.55 20.72 2.78
C ASP A 129 10.10 20.19 2.83
N ALA A 130 9.09 21.04 2.59
CA ALA A 130 7.69 20.63 2.49
C ALA A 130 7.41 19.68 1.30
N LEU A 131 8.02 19.96 0.14
CA LEU A 131 7.91 19.10 -1.03
C LEU A 131 8.58 17.73 -0.82
N GLU A 132 9.73 17.68 -0.15
CA GLU A 132 10.44 16.43 0.16
C GLU A 132 9.66 15.59 1.18
N ALA A 133 9.06 16.23 2.19
CA ALA A 133 8.14 15.58 3.13
C ALA A 133 6.92 14.98 2.40
N THR A 134 6.32 15.73 1.48
CA THR A 134 5.18 15.27 0.68
C THR A 134 5.55 14.09 -0.21
N LYS A 135 6.71 14.15 -0.89
CA LYS A 135 7.23 13.03 -1.68
C LYS A 135 7.36 11.78 -0.82
N THR A 136 7.96 11.90 0.36
CA THR A 136 8.15 10.78 1.30
C THR A 136 6.82 10.20 1.75
N PHE A 137 5.82 11.04 2.00
CA PHE A 137 4.46 10.62 2.35
C PHE A 137 3.81 9.79 1.23
N ILE A 138 3.89 10.23 -0.03
CA ILE A 138 3.31 9.47 -1.16
C ILE A 138 4.11 8.18 -1.41
N GLU A 139 5.43 8.20 -1.29
CA GLU A 139 6.27 6.99 -1.38
C GLU A 139 5.90 5.94 -0.32
N ALA A 140 5.57 6.36 0.90
CA ALA A 140 5.09 5.47 1.95
C ALA A 140 3.74 4.81 1.59
N LYS A 141 2.84 5.55 0.95
CA LYS A 141 1.56 4.99 0.45
C LYS A 141 1.79 3.96 -0.65
N VAL A 142 2.66 4.23 -1.62
CA VAL A 142 3.05 3.26 -2.67
C VAL A 142 3.56 1.97 -2.04
N LYS A 143 4.49 2.05 -1.08
CA LYS A 143 5.02 0.87 -0.38
C LYS A 143 3.94 0.07 0.35
N THR A 144 2.92 0.75 0.87
CA THR A 144 1.79 0.10 1.53
C THR A 144 0.96 -0.69 0.52
N PHE A 145 0.63 -0.09 -0.61
CA PHE A 145 -0.11 -0.77 -1.69
C PHE A 145 0.67 -1.93 -2.31
N GLU A 146 2.00 -1.79 -2.49
CA GLU A 146 2.85 -2.88 -2.95
C GLU A 146 2.81 -4.07 -1.99
N ARG A 147 2.87 -3.84 -0.68
CA ARG A 147 2.73 -4.92 0.32
C ARG A 147 1.36 -5.58 0.24
N SER A 148 0.29 -4.78 0.23
CA SER A 148 -1.09 -5.28 0.11
C SER A 148 -1.32 -6.08 -1.17
N TYR A 149 -0.69 -5.69 -2.27
CA TYR A 149 -0.72 -6.43 -3.53
C TYR A 149 -0.11 -7.83 -3.40
N TRP A 150 1.07 -7.93 -2.77
CA TRP A 150 1.73 -9.22 -2.55
C TRP A 150 0.98 -10.10 -1.54
N ASP A 151 0.46 -9.50 -0.47
CA ASP A 151 -0.34 -10.19 0.54
C ASP A 151 -1.61 -10.81 -0.08
N ALA A 152 -2.33 -10.06 -0.92
CA ALA A 152 -3.51 -10.58 -1.62
C ALA A 152 -3.16 -11.79 -2.50
N LYS A 153 -2.03 -11.73 -3.22
CA LYS A 153 -1.54 -12.86 -4.04
C LYS A 153 -1.16 -14.08 -3.20
N GLU A 154 -0.51 -13.86 -2.06
CA GLU A 154 -0.09 -14.96 -1.18
C GLU A 154 -1.28 -15.65 -0.51
N ASN A 155 -2.28 -14.88 -0.08
CA ASN A 155 -3.51 -15.42 0.53
C ASN A 155 -4.28 -16.31 -0.45
N VAL A 156 -4.37 -15.91 -1.73
CA VAL A 156 -4.97 -16.77 -2.76
C VAL A 156 -4.18 -18.05 -2.97
N LYS A 157 -2.84 -17.99 -3.04
CA LYS A 157 -2.01 -19.19 -3.19
C LYS A 157 -2.25 -20.17 -2.03
N LYS A 158 -2.26 -19.67 -0.79
CA LYS A 158 -2.53 -20.47 0.41
C LYS A 158 -3.92 -21.09 0.38
N ALA A 159 -4.95 -20.31 0.01
CA ALA A 159 -6.32 -20.80 -0.11
C ALA A 159 -6.46 -21.91 -1.18
N THR A 160 -5.83 -21.73 -2.34
CA THR A 160 -5.84 -22.74 -3.42
C THR A 160 -5.12 -24.01 -3.01
N MET A 161 -3.96 -23.91 -2.34
CA MET A 161 -3.24 -25.09 -1.83
C MET A 161 -4.04 -25.82 -0.75
N ALA A 162 -4.64 -25.10 0.19
CA ALA A 162 -5.49 -25.69 1.22
C ALA A 162 -6.69 -26.43 0.60
N SER A 163 -7.33 -25.83 -0.41
CA SER A 163 -8.42 -26.50 -1.15
C SER A 163 -7.94 -27.74 -1.89
N ALA A 164 -6.76 -27.72 -2.52
CA ALA A 164 -6.22 -28.88 -3.24
C ALA A 164 -5.91 -30.05 -2.29
N VAL A 165 -5.38 -29.76 -1.09
CA VAL A 165 -5.13 -30.76 -0.04
C VAL A 165 -6.44 -31.32 0.52
N ALA A 166 -7.45 -30.47 0.74
CA ALA A 166 -8.75 -30.93 1.21
C ALA A 166 -9.39 -31.92 0.21
N THR A 167 -9.36 -31.58 -1.09
CA THR A 167 -9.90 -32.45 -2.15
C THR A 167 -9.20 -33.80 -2.21
N SER A 168 -7.87 -33.85 -2.05
CA SER A 168 -7.12 -35.11 -2.08
C SER A 168 -7.37 -35.98 -0.85
N ILE A 169 -7.61 -35.39 0.32
CA ILE A 169 -8.01 -36.13 1.53
C ILE A 169 -9.40 -36.76 1.34
N THR A 170 -10.39 -36.01 0.83
CA THR A 170 -11.73 -36.57 0.53
C THR A 170 -11.72 -37.61 -0.57
N ALA A 171 -10.82 -37.51 -1.56
CA ALA A 171 -10.68 -38.53 -2.60
C ALA A 171 -10.04 -39.82 -2.07
N ASN A 172 -9.15 -39.73 -1.06
CA ASN A 172 -8.54 -40.89 -0.41
C ASN A 172 -9.37 -41.47 0.75
N ALA A 173 -10.31 -40.70 1.31
CA ALA A 173 -11.34 -41.20 2.21
C ALA A 173 -12.42 -41.93 1.42
N GLY A 174 -12.00 -42.99 0.72
CA GLY A 174 -12.91 -43.90 0.03
C GLY A 174 -14.03 -44.30 0.97
N TYR A 175 -15.27 -44.05 0.54
CA TYR A 175 -16.42 -44.71 1.14
C TYR A 175 -16.08 -46.21 1.20
N PRO A 176 -16.20 -46.89 2.36
CA PRO A 176 -16.15 -48.34 2.34
C PRO A 176 -17.21 -48.80 1.35
N ALA A 177 -16.79 -49.64 0.38
CA ALA A 177 -17.70 -50.19 -0.61
C ALA A 177 -18.94 -50.74 0.12
N PRO A 178 -20.16 -50.50 -0.39
CA PRO A 178 -21.35 -51.08 0.23
C PRO A 178 -21.15 -52.59 0.31
N ILE A 179 -21.27 -53.13 1.53
CA ILE A 179 -21.17 -54.56 1.79
C ILE A 179 -22.24 -55.23 0.91
N GLN A 180 -21.81 -56.00 -0.09
CA GLN A 180 -22.71 -56.85 -0.84
C GLN A 180 -23.06 -58.03 0.07
N ASP A 181 -24.17 -57.89 0.81
CA ASP A 181 -24.80 -59.00 1.53
C ASP A 181 -25.40 -59.98 0.52
N ASN A 182 -24.54 -60.84 -0.05
CA ASN A 182 -24.92 -62.01 -0.83
C ASN A 182 -24.56 -63.27 -0.05
N GLN A 183 -25.31 -63.53 1.02
CA GLN A 183 -25.53 -64.87 1.57
C GLN A 183 -26.99 -64.97 2.01
N VAL A 184 -27.88 -65.25 1.04
CA VAL A 184 -29.17 -65.87 1.34
C VAL A 184 -28.87 -67.29 1.81
N GLN A 185 -28.65 -67.48 3.12
CA GLN A 185 -28.78 -68.79 3.73
C GLN A 185 -30.25 -69.17 3.68
N THR A 186 -30.59 -70.10 2.78
CA THR A 186 -31.84 -70.83 2.77
C THR A 186 -32.02 -71.54 4.11
N LEU A 187 -32.84 -70.97 4.99
CA LEU A 187 -33.36 -71.66 6.17
C LEU A 187 -34.31 -72.76 5.68
N GLY A 188 -33.91 -74.01 5.93
CA GLY A 188 -34.69 -75.19 5.60
C GLY A 188 -36.06 -75.19 6.28
N GLU A 189 -37.07 -75.64 5.52
CA GLU A 189 -38.43 -75.84 5.99
C GLU A 189 -38.47 -76.92 7.10
N PRO A 190 -39.19 -76.70 8.21
CA PRO A 190 -39.46 -77.76 9.16
C PRO A 190 -40.54 -78.71 8.61
N SER A 191 -40.12 -79.89 8.16
CA SER A 191 -40.97 -81.03 7.82
C SER A 191 -41.67 -81.56 9.08
N TYR A 192 -43.00 -81.43 9.13
CA TYR A 192 -43.86 -82.00 10.17
C TYR A 192 -43.96 -83.52 10.03
N GLY A 193 -43.48 -84.24 11.03
CA GLY A 193 -43.60 -85.70 11.16
C GLY A 193 -45.04 -86.14 11.44
N SER A 194 -45.60 -86.95 10.53
CA SER A 194 -46.82 -87.71 10.72
C SER A 194 -46.57 -88.90 11.66
N PHE A 195 -47.15 -88.83 12.86
CA PHE A 195 -47.29 -89.97 13.77
C PHE A 195 -48.44 -90.88 13.31
N ILE A 196 -48.10 -92.07 12.81
CA ILE A 196 -48.98 -93.25 12.88
C ILE A 196 -48.12 -94.43 13.31
N GLY A 197 -48.39 -94.93 14.52
CA GLY A 197 -47.69 -96.05 15.12
C GLY A 197 -48.05 -97.38 14.50
N LYS A 198 -47.17 -98.38 14.74
CA LYS A 198 -47.53 -99.80 14.75
C LYS A 198 -46.64 -100.54 15.76
N ALA A 199 -47.32 -101.19 16.69
CA ALA A 199 -46.81 -102.20 17.61
C ALA A 199 -46.41 -103.49 16.87
N LYS A 200 -45.48 -104.25 17.45
CA LYS A 200 -45.31 -105.72 17.42
C LYS A 200 -44.49 -106.09 18.68
N PHE A 201 -45.09 -106.76 19.67
CA PHE A 201 -45.08 -108.22 19.89
C PHE A 201 -43.67 -108.78 20.04
#